data_AF-A0A4Y1ZVF1-F1
#
_entry.id   AF-A0A4Y1ZVF1-F1
#
_cell.length_a   1.000
_cell.length_b   1.000
_cell.length_c   1.000
_cell.angle_alpha   90.00
_cell.angle_beta   90.00
_cell.angle_gamma   90.00
#
_symmetry.space_group_name_H-M   'P 1'
#
loop_
_entity.id
_entity.type
_entity.pdbx_description
1 polymer ?
#
loop_
_entity_poly.entity_id
_entity_poly.type
_entity_poly.pdbx_seq_one_letter_code
_entity_poly.pdbx_strand_id
1 'polypeptide(L)'
;FRSLDAAARTRLVFSVPALENFIYCLSIDKRDVVEVCLREAGLSMEDRKRLKEAFMEYLRSFEVGSVKLKTRKWSRFFHFLDETDDPSKRCTEDETPTEAKKRKT
;
A
#
# COMPACT_ATOMS: atom_id res chain seq x y z
N PHE A 1 11.06 8.65 1.63
CA PHE A 1 10.40 7.45 2.16
C PHE A 1 11.41 6.40 2.59
N ARG A 2 12.29 5.92 1.70
CA ARG A 2 13.35 4.93 2.02
C ARG A 2 14.39 5.36 3.06
N SER A 3 14.53 6.66 3.31
CA SER A 3 15.41 7.21 4.35
C SER A 3 14.81 7.16 5.76
N LEU A 4 13.53 6.80 5.90
CA LEU A 4 12.82 6.72 7.18
C LEU A 4 12.81 5.26 7.68
N ASP A 5 12.91 5.09 9.00
CA ASP A 5 12.70 3.78 9.62
C ASP A 5 11.23 3.31 9.46
N ALA A 6 10.97 2.04 9.77
CA ALA A 6 9.62 1.46 9.64
C ALA A 6 8.58 2.19 10.50
N ALA A 7 8.91 2.54 11.75
CA ALA A 7 7.97 3.20 12.64
C ALA A 7 7.65 4.63 12.17
N ALA A 8 8.64 5.36 11.68
CA ALA A 8 8.47 6.70 11.11
C ALA A 8 7.63 6.66 9.84
N ARG A 9 7.83 5.67 8.95
CA ARG A 9 7.00 5.48 7.75
C ARG A 9 5.55 5.17 8.12
N THR A 10 5.32 4.27 9.09
CA THR A 10 3.98 4.00 9.61
C THR A 10 3.34 5.29 10.14
N ARG A 11 3.99 6.00 11.06
CA ARG A 11 3.46 7.27 11.58
C ARG A 11 3.13 8.28 10.47
N LEU A 12 3.96 8.35 9.43
CA LEU A 12 3.74 9.24 8.30
C LEU A 12 2.46 8.90 7.53
N VAL A 13 2.22 7.62 7.19
CA VAL A 13 1.01 7.23 6.43
C VAL A 13 -0.29 7.38 7.22
N PHE A 14 -0.21 7.41 8.55
CA PHE A 14 -1.33 7.70 9.45
C PHE A 14 -1.56 9.20 9.70
N SER A 15 -0.67 10.07 9.24
CA SER A 15 -0.81 11.51 9.45
C SER A 15 -1.93 12.11 8.60
N VAL A 16 -2.65 13.09 9.14
CA VAL A 16 -3.73 13.80 8.43
C VAL A 16 -3.28 14.32 7.05
N PRO A 17 -2.10 14.97 6.90
CA PRO A 17 -1.64 15.42 5.58
C PRO A 17 -1.39 14.27 4.59
N ALA A 18 -0.98 13.09 5.06
CA ALA A 18 -0.83 11.93 4.19
C ALA A 18 -2.19 11.40 3.72
N LEU A 19 -3.18 11.33 4.62
CA LEU A 19 -4.55 10.94 4.27
C LEU A 19 -5.17 11.87 3.22
N GLU A 20 -4.98 13.19 3.36
CA GLU A 20 -5.40 14.20 2.38
C GLU A 20 -4.76 13.98 1.01
N ASN A 21 -3.44 13.79 0.99
CA ASN A 21 -2.72 13.51 -0.26
C ASN A 21 -3.20 12.21 -0.91
N PHE A 22 -3.47 11.17 -0.12
CA PHE A 22 -4.00 9.92 -0.64
C PHE A 22 -5.40 10.10 -1.23
N ILE A 23 -6.28 10.87 -0.58
CA ILE A 23 -7.60 11.21 -1.13
C ILE A 23 -7.47 11.97 -2.44
N TYR A 24 -6.55 12.92 -2.53
CA TYR A 24 -6.27 13.66 -3.76
C TYR A 24 -5.77 12.72 -4.87
N CYS A 25 -4.76 11.89 -4.60
CA CYS A 25 -4.23 10.90 -5.53
C CYS A 25 -5.31 9.94 -6.06
N LEU A 26 -6.13 9.39 -5.16
CA LEU A 26 -7.27 8.53 -5.53
C LEU A 26 -8.35 9.29 -6.30
N SER A 27 -8.47 10.60 -6.11
CA SER A 27 -9.42 11.43 -6.84
C SER A 27 -9.05 11.61 -8.31
N ILE A 28 -7.75 11.67 -8.60
CA ILE A 28 -7.16 11.79 -9.95
C ILE A 28 -6.68 10.45 -10.53
N ASP A 29 -7.18 9.33 -10.00
CA ASP A 29 -6.87 7.96 -10.45
C ASP A 29 -5.38 7.53 -10.37
N LYS A 30 -4.57 8.23 -9.57
CA LYS A 30 -3.16 7.88 -9.26
C LYS A 30 -3.06 6.91 -8.08
N ARG A 31 -3.71 5.75 -8.21
CA ARG A 31 -3.79 4.74 -7.14
C ARG A 31 -2.47 4.01 -6.90
N ASP A 32 -1.73 3.76 -7.97
CA ASP A 32 -0.40 3.15 -7.98
C ASP A 32 0.57 3.86 -7.01
N VAL A 33 0.53 5.20 -6.98
CA VAL A 33 1.36 6.01 -6.07
C VAL A 33 1.04 5.68 -4.61
N VAL A 34 -0.25 5.59 -4.26
CA VAL A 34 -0.70 5.28 -2.90
C VAL A 34 -0.30 3.84 -2.53
N GLU A 35 -0.50 2.88 -3.44
CA GLU A 35 -0.12 1.49 -3.21
C GLU A 35 1.39 1.33 -2.96
N VAL A 36 2.24 2.03 -3.71
CA VAL A 36 3.69 2.03 -3.51
C VAL A 36 4.05 2.60 -2.15
N CYS A 37 3.47 3.73 -1.74
CA CYS A 37 3.71 4.31 -0.41
C CYS A 37 3.36 3.33 0.71
N LEU A 38 2.25 2.61 0.60
CA LEU A 38 1.81 1.65 1.61
C LEU A 38 2.66 0.38 1.64
N ARG A 39 3.09 -0.12 0.47
CA ARG A 39 4.06 -1.23 0.38
C ARG A 39 5.40 -0.81 0.99
N GLU A 40 5.89 0.38 0.65
CA GLU A 40 7.13 0.91 1.22
C GLU A 40 7.00 1.22 2.71
N ALA A 41 5.81 1.48 3.25
CA ALA A 41 5.63 1.66 4.69
C ALA A 41 5.79 0.34 5.46
N GLY A 42 5.67 -0.81 4.80
CA GLY A 42 5.84 -2.13 5.43
C GLY A 42 4.77 -2.41 6.48
N LEU A 43 3.54 -1.93 6.27
CA LEU A 43 2.44 -2.08 7.22
C LEU A 43 2.09 -3.55 7.46
N SER A 44 1.97 -3.92 8.73
CA SER A 44 1.38 -5.20 9.14
C SER A 44 -0.10 -5.27 8.74
N MET A 45 -0.70 -6.47 8.79
CA MET A 45 -2.14 -6.61 8.53
C MET A 45 -2.99 -5.81 9.53
N GLU A 46 -2.55 -5.75 10.79
CA GLU A 46 -3.22 -4.94 11.82
C GLU A 46 -3.12 -3.45 11.51
N ASP A 47 -1.96 -2.98 11.06
CA ASP A 47 -1.78 -1.57 10.69
C ASP A 47 -2.59 -1.23 9.44
N ARG A 48 -2.68 -2.12 8.44
CA ARG A 48 -3.56 -1.91 7.27
C ARG A 48 -5.02 -1.77 7.67
N LYS A 49 -5.48 -2.60 8.61
CA LYS A 49 -6.84 -2.51 9.16
C LYS A 49 -7.08 -1.18 9.89
N ARG A 50 -6.14 -0.78 10.75
CA ARG A 50 -6.19 0.52 11.44
C ARG A 50 -6.18 1.69 10.45
N LEU A 51 -5.39 1.60 9.39
CA LEU A 51 -5.33 2.62 8.36
C LEU A 51 -6.67 2.74 7.63
N LYS A 52 -7.29 1.60 7.29
CA LYS A 52 -8.63 1.56 6.70
C LYS A 52 -9.66 2.25 7.61
N GLU A 53 -9.64 1.97 8.91
CA GLU A 53 -10.51 2.62 9.90
C GLU A 53 -10.27 4.13 9.97
N ALA A 54 -9.01 4.57 10.08
CA ALA A 54 -8.65 5.98 10.11
C ALA A 54 -9.09 6.72 8.83
N PHE A 55 -8.99 6.08 7.66
CA PHE A 55 -9.50 6.62 6.41
C PHE A 55 -11.02 6.77 6.42
N MET A 56 -11.76 5.76 6.89
CA MET A 56 -13.22 5.82 6.97
C MET A 56 -13.68 6.91 7.95
N GLU A 57 -13.03 7.02 9.10
CA GLU A 57 -13.30 8.06 10.10
C GLU A 57 -13.01 9.45 9.53
N TYR A 58 -11.84 9.61 8.89
CA TYR A 58 -11.48 10.86 8.24
C TYR A 58 -12.51 11.22 7.17
N LEU A 59 -12.88 10.32 6.27
CA LEU A 59 -13.91 10.57 5.25
C LEU A 59 -15.25 10.97 5.86
N ARG A 60 -15.68 10.30 6.93
CA ARG A 60 -16.92 10.62 7.68
C ARG A 60 -16.89 12.03 8.28
N SER A 61 -15.72 12.54 8.67
CA SER A 61 -15.59 13.91 9.15
C SER A 61 -15.81 14.97 8.06
N PHE A 62 -15.65 14.62 6.79
CA PHE A 62 -15.94 15.48 5.62
C PHE A 62 -17.37 15.29 5.06
N GLU A 63 -18.18 14.39 5.64
CA GLU A 63 -19.43 13.89 5.03
C GLU A 63 -20.65 14.82 5.07
N VAL A 64 -20.54 16.12 5.36
CA VAL A 64 -21.65 17.02 4.99
C VAL A 64 -21.73 17.24 3.46
N GLY A 65 -20.65 16.96 2.69
CA GLY A 65 -20.67 17.13 1.22
C GLY A 65 -20.15 15.95 0.37
N SER A 66 -19.43 14.99 0.99
CA SER A 66 -18.58 14.01 0.29
C SER A 66 -19.17 12.60 0.10
N VAL A 67 -20.37 12.34 0.61
CA VAL A 67 -21.05 11.01 0.65
C VAL A 67 -21.20 10.36 -0.75
N LYS A 68 -21.08 11.15 -1.83
CA LYS A 68 -21.15 10.69 -3.23
C LYS A 68 -19.79 10.43 -3.89
N LEU A 69 -18.66 10.71 -3.24
CA LEU A 69 -17.32 10.45 -3.78
C LEU A 69 -16.97 8.95 -3.72
N LYS A 70 -17.59 8.17 -4.62
CA LYS A 70 -16.98 7.00 -5.28
C LYS A 70 -16.84 5.71 -4.46
N THR A 71 -17.92 5.19 -3.88
CA THR A 71 -17.98 3.82 -3.30
C THR A 71 -17.22 2.79 -4.14
N ARG A 72 -17.37 2.83 -5.48
CA ARG A 72 -16.67 1.96 -6.44
C ARG A 72 -15.15 2.21 -6.56
N LYS A 73 -14.66 3.46 -6.54
CA LYS A 73 -13.21 3.72 -6.62
C LYS A 73 -12.51 3.32 -5.33
N TRP A 74 -13.20 3.50 -4.19
CA TRP A 74 -12.70 3.08 -2.88
C TRP A 74 -12.72 1.57 -2.67
N SER A 75 -13.67 0.83 -3.25
CA SER A 75 -13.74 -0.63 -3.13
C SER A 75 -12.41 -1.31 -3.49
N ARG A 76 -11.75 -0.85 -4.55
CA ARG A 76 -10.47 -1.44 -4.99
C ARG A 76 -9.35 -1.09 -4.00
N PHE A 77 -9.27 0.15 -3.54
CA PHE A 77 -8.29 0.55 -2.53
C PHE A 77 -8.45 -0.24 -1.23
N PHE A 78 -9.68 -0.40 -0.74
CA PHE A 78 -9.93 -1.20 0.46
C PHE A 78 -9.61 -2.68 0.24
N HIS A 79 -9.91 -3.23 -0.94
CA HIS A 79 -9.48 -4.58 -1.28
C HIS A 79 -7.95 -4.74 -1.21
N PHE A 80 -7.17 -3.74 -1.62
CA PHE A 80 -5.70 -3.79 -1.50
C PHE A 80 -5.23 -3.80 -0.04
N LEU A 81 -5.91 -3.06 0.85
CA LEU A 81 -5.60 -3.10 2.28
C LEU A 81 -5.99 -4.42 2.95
N ASP A 82 -7.07 -5.04 2.47
CA ASP A 82 -7.56 -6.34 2.93
C ASP A 82 -6.75 -7.51 2.34
N GLU A 83 -6.09 -7.31 1.19
CA GLU A 83 -5.25 -8.31 0.55
C GLU A 83 -3.94 -8.48 1.35
N THR A 84 -3.74 -9.70 1.82
CA THR A 84 -2.46 -10.12 2.41
C THR A 84 -1.40 -10.04 1.33
N ASP A 85 -0.30 -9.33 1.58
CA ASP A 85 0.94 -9.47 0.80
C ASP A 85 1.46 -10.90 1.05
N ASP A 86 0.90 -11.87 0.35
CA ASP A 86 1.36 -13.24 0.41
C ASP A 86 2.77 -13.28 -0.19
N PRO A 87 3.81 -13.59 0.61
CA PRO A 87 5.17 -13.65 0.12
C PRO A 87 5.36 -14.76 -0.94
N SER A 88 4.43 -15.72 -1.06
CA SER A 88 4.47 -16.74 -2.12
C SER A 88 4.29 -16.18 -3.54
N LYS A 89 3.75 -14.96 -3.68
CA LYS A 89 3.69 -14.25 -4.97
C LYS A 89 4.99 -13.49 -5.30
N ARG A 90 6.02 -13.54 -4.45
CA ARG A 90 7.29 -12.80 -4.62
C ARG A 90 8.49 -13.64 -5.09
N CYS A 91 8.33 -14.93 -5.37
CA CYS A 91 9.38 -15.78 -5.96
C CYS A 91 8.76 -16.56 -7.13
N THR A 92 9.29 -16.60 -8.34
CA THR A 92 10.66 -16.99 -8.72
C THR A 92 11.06 -16.39 -10.07
N GLU A 93 12.03 -15.48 -10.08
CA GLU A 93 13.00 -15.36 -11.17
C GLU A 93 14.37 -15.68 -10.57
N ASP A 94 14.54 -16.93 -10.15
CA ASP A 94 15.86 -17.54 -10.02
C ASP A 94 15.80 -18.83 -10.85
N GLU A 95 15.92 -18.67 -12.16
CA GLU A 95 16.36 -19.73 -13.06
C GLU A 95 17.77 -19.38 -13.51
N THR A 96 18.76 -19.70 -12.66
CA THR A 96 20.02 -20.23 -13.20
C THR A 96 20.25 -21.61 -12.61
N PRO A 97 20.32 -22.62 -13.48
CA PRO A 97 21.54 -23.42 -13.49
C PRO A 97 21.94 -23.82 -14.90
N THR A 98 23.11 -23.39 -15.37
CA THR A 98 23.84 -24.17 -16.39
C THR A 98 25.09 -24.73 -15.75
N GLU A 99 24.96 -25.98 -15.30
CA GLU A 99 26.05 -26.87 -14.94
C GLU A 99 26.96 -27.06 -16.17
N ALA A 100 28.09 -26.36 -16.24
CA ALA A 100 29.12 -26.62 -17.23
C ALA A 100 30.19 -27.54 -16.62
N LYS A 101 30.00 -28.84 -16.79
CA LYS A 101 31.05 -29.85 -16.64
C LYS A 101 32.18 -29.64 -17.65
N LYS A 102 33.39 -30.07 -17.25
CA LYS A 102 34.62 -30.41 -18.02
C LYS A 102 35.65 -29.27 -18.10
N ARG A 103 36.95 -29.45 -17.88
CA ARG A 103 37.83 -30.64 -17.75
C ARG A 103 39.11 -30.22 -17.01
N LYS A 104 39.66 -31.08 -16.16
CA LYS A 104 41.08 -31.00 -15.74
C LYS A 104 41.95 -31.53 -16.89
N THR A 105 42.98 -30.78 -17.26
CA THR A 105 44.22 -31.32 -17.83
C THR A 105 45.36 -30.49 -17.26
#